data_AF-A0A967Q230-F1
#
_entry.id   AF-A0A967Q230-F1
#
_cell.length_a   1.000
_cell.length_b   1.000
_cell.length_c   1.000
_cell.angle_alpha   90.00
_cell.angle_beta   90.00
_cell.angle_gamma   90.00
#
_symmetry.space_group_name_H-M   'P 1'
#
loop_
_entity.id
_entity.type
_entity.pdbx_description
1 polymer ?
#
loop_
_entity_poly.entity_id
_entity_poly.type
_entity_poly.pdbx_seq_one_letter_code
_entity_poly.pdbx_strand_id
1 'polypeptide(L)'
;MISRQIGVPINELKSGQENFLQLKERLAKFIIGQDHALTEVVKTMSRSKTGFSDPNRPLASFLLVGPSGVGKTELARVLARELYPKEDALVQIDMSEFKESYSASKLLGSPAGYIGYKERNKFTDEVRKKPYAVVLFDEFEKAHPDVQNLLLQILDQGAITDATGRKINFKNSVIILTSNLGQNLGQKIGFGGKAFENDTEMSKEFEATLKEHFRPELLNRLDKILYFNAINKSSLEKIIV
;
A
#
# COMPACT_ATOMS: atom_id res chain seq x y z
N MET A 1 25.47 24.47 12.90
CA MET A 1 24.75 23.75 11.83
C MET A 1 24.37 22.38 12.37
N ILE A 2 23.10 22.15 12.70
CA ILE A 2 22.68 20.89 13.35
C ILE A 2 22.18 19.92 12.27
N SER A 3 23.04 18.97 11.90
CA SER A 3 22.62 17.83 11.09
C SER A 3 22.05 16.74 12.00
N ARG A 4 20.75 16.46 11.87
CA ARG A 4 20.13 15.21 12.29
C ARG A 4 19.08 14.81 11.26
N GLN A 5 19.56 14.21 10.16
CA GLN A 5 18.70 13.40 9.30
C GLN A 5 18.13 12.25 10.15
N ILE A 6 16.82 12.23 10.33
CA ILE A 6 16.09 11.06 10.82
C ILE A 6 15.19 10.60 9.68
N GLY A 7 15.67 9.60 8.95
CA GLY A 7 14.79 8.54 8.50
C GLY A 7 15.46 7.26 8.95
N VAL A 8 14.69 6.32 9.50
CA VAL A 8 15.13 4.99 9.94
C VAL A 8 15.62 4.11 8.77
N PRO A 9 16.90 3.94 8.35
CA PRO A 9 17.19 2.93 7.33
C PRO A 9 16.64 1.57 7.78
N ILE A 10 15.96 0.81 6.92
CA ILE A 10 15.23 -0.36 7.41
C ILE A 10 16.13 -1.45 8.04
N ASN A 11 17.43 -1.42 7.79
CA ASN A 11 18.45 -2.27 8.42
C ASN A 11 18.94 -1.72 9.77
N GLU A 12 18.74 -0.43 10.04
CA GLU A 12 18.95 0.25 11.31
C GLU A 12 17.68 0.36 12.16
N LEU A 13 16.53 -0.16 11.68
CA LEU A 13 15.43 -0.54 12.56
C LEU A 13 15.90 -1.70 13.47
N LYS A 14 16.68 -1.35 14.50
CA LYS A 14 17.25 -2.24 15.51
C LYS A 14 16.17 -3.19 16.03
N SER A 15 16.58 -4.43 16.26
CA SER A 15 15.78 -5.63 16.54
C SER A 15 15.04 -5.64 17.91
N GLY A 16 14.54 -4.50 18.36
CA GLY A 16 13.74 -4.35 19.58
C GLY A 16 12.30 -3.93 19.27
N GLN A 17 11.37 -4.36 20.12
CA GLN A 17 9.95 -3.94 20.07
C GLN A 17 9.79 -2.40 20.16
N GLU A 18 10.72 -1.74 20.86
CA GLU A 18 10.78 -0.28 21.01
C GLU A 18 10.77 0.48 19.68
N ASN A 19 11.42 -0.06 18.64
CA ASN A 19 11.55 0.65 17.36
C ASN A 19 10.23 0.65 16.56
N PHE A 20 9.44 -0.41 16.72
CA PHE A 20 8.12 -0.54 16.11
C PHE A 20 7.07 0.29 16.86
N LEU A 21 7.14 0.37 18.19
CA LEU A 21 6.31 1.29 18.96
C LEU A 21 6.57 2.75 18.54
N GLN A 22 7.84 3.16 18.45
CA GLN A 22 8.22 4.48 17.96
C GLN A 22 7.79 4.71 16.50
N LEU A 23 7.79 3.68 15.64
CA LEU A 23 7.23 3.81 14.28
C LEU A 23 5.73 4.13 14.33
N LYS A 24 4.94 3.42 15.15
CA LYS A 24 3.51 3.74 15.34
C LYS A 24 3.32 5.20 15.78
N GLU A 25 4.07 5.64 16.77
CA GLU A 25 4.01 7.02 17.28
C GLU A 25 4.38 8.07 16.21
N ARG A 26 5.38 7.79 15.36
CA ARG A 26 5.73 8.70 14.26
C ARG A 26 4.66 8.74 13.17
N LEU A 27 4.06 7.61 12.82
CA LEU A 27 2.92 7.55 11.89
C LEU A 27 1.68 8.29 12.45
N ALA A 28 1.37 8.09 13.73
CA ALA A 28 0.20 8.66 14.41
C ALA A 28 0.22 10.19 14.53
N LYS A 29 1.37 10.85 14.32
CA LYS A 29 1.47 12.32 14.21
C LYS A 29 0.82 12.87 12.93
N PHE A 30 0.64 12.04 11.90
CA PHE A 30 0.11 12.43 10.60
C PHE A 30 -1.20 11.71 10.27
N ILE A 31 -1.37 10.48 10.75
CA ILE A 31 -2.52 9.62 10.43
C ILE A 31 -3.47 9.55 11.64
N ILE A 32 -4.42 10.48 11.69
CA ILE A 32 -5.33 10.66 12.82
C ILE A 32 -6.57 9.77 12.69
N GLY A 33 -6.96 9.11 13.80
CA GLY A 33 -8.20 8.33 13.90
C GLY A 33 -8.15 6.93 13.27
N GLN A 34 -6.96 6.44 12.92
CA GLN A 34 -6.73 5.13 12.28
C GLN A 34 -5.76 4.25 13.10
N ASP A 35 -5.76 4.39 14.43
CA ASP A 35 -4.82 3.72 15.35
C ASP A 35 -4.76 2.20 15.19
N HIS A 36 -5.88 1.57 14.85
CA HIS A 36 -6.00 0.14 14.58
C HIS A 36 -5.24 -0.25 13.30
N ALA A 37 -5.39 0.51 12.21
CA ALA A 37 -4.68 0.32 10.96
C ALA A 37 -3.17 0.52 11.15
N LEU A 38 -2.76 1.57 11.89
CA LEU A 38 -1.34 1.80 12.23
C LEU A 38 -0.75 0.64 13.05
N THR A 39 -1.52 0.08 13.98
CA THR A 39 -1.10 -1.06 14.80
C THR A 39 -0.86 -2.31 13.95
N GLU A 40 -1.77 -2.63 13.03
CA GLU A 40 -1.62 -3.79 12.14
C GLU A 40 -0.51 -3.60 11.09
N VAL A 41 -0.28 -2.37 10.57
CA VAL A 41 0.89 -2.09 9.71
C VAL A 41 2.19 -2.41 10.45
N VAL A 42 2.37 -1.83 11.63
CA VAL A 42 3.59 -1.96 12.45
C VAL A 42 3.83 -3.43 12.85
N LYS A 43 2.77 -4.14 13.23
CA LYS A 43 2.79 -5.58 13.57
C LYS A 43 3.15 -6.46 12.37
N THR A 44 2.58 -6.21 11.20
CA THR A 44 2.90 -6.94 9.96
C THR A 44 4.35 -6.71 9.56
N MET A 45 4.81 -5.45 9.55
CA MET A 45 6.22 -5.11 9.27
C MET A 45 7.19 -5.76 10.26
N SER A 46 6.84 -5.82 11.55
CA SER A 46 7.66 -6.49 12.56
C SER A 46 7.80 -7.99 12.30
N ARG A 47 6.75 -8.66 11.85
CA ARG A 47 6.78 -10.11 11.50
C ARG A 47 7.69 -10.39 10.32
N SER A 48 7.63 -9.56 9.28
CA SER A 48 8.50 -9.72 8.12
C SER A 48 9.98 -9.51 8.47
N LYS A 49 10.25 -8.56 9.36
CA LYS A 49 11.60 -8.30 9.87
C LYS A 49 12.19 -9.45 10.71
N THR A 50 11.36 -10.20 11.41
CA THR A 50 11.79 -11.37 12.21
C THR A 50 11.91 -12.66 11.40
N GLY A 51 11.78 -12.61 10.07
CA GLY A 51 11.98 -13.77 9.19
C GLY A 51 10.80 -14.74 9.12
N PHE A 52 9.63 -14.35 9.65
CA PHE A 52 8.40 -15.15 9.56
C PHE A 52 7.60 -14.90 8.27
N SER A 53 8.09 -14.04 7.37
CA SER A 53 7.54 -13.85 6.02
C SER A 53 8.33 -14.63 4.98
N ASP A 54 7.68 -15.03 3.88
CA ASP A 54 8.35 -15.65 2.73
C ASP A 54 9.38 -14.67 2.11
N PRO A 55 10.68 -15.01 2.03
CA PRO A 55 11.72 -14.17 1.42
C PRO A 55 11.59 -14.04 -0.11
N ASN A 56 10.57 -14.66 -0.71
CA ASN A 56 10.20 -14.46 -2.10
C ASN A 56 9.15 -13.39 -2.32
N ARG A 57 8.36 -13.04 -1.31
CA ARG A 57 7.29 -12.05 -1.44
C ARG A 57 7.81 -10.63 -1.12
N PRO A 58 7.05 -9.56 -1.44
CA PRO A 58 7.36 -8.22 -0.95
C PRO A 58 7.44 -8.17 0.58
N LEU A 59 8.14 -7.17 1.12
CA LEU A 59 8.40 -7.07 2.56
C LEU A 59 7.11 -7.04 3.38
N ALA A 60 6.11 -6.30 2.89
CA ALA A 60 4.76 -6.29 3.43
C ALA A 60 3.79 -5.82 2.33
N SER A 61 2.55 -6.29 2.39
CA SER A 61 1.51 -5.96 1.41
C SER A 61 0.18 -5.64 2.09
N PHE A 62 -0.38 -4.49 1.73
CA PHE A 62 -1.59 -3.94 2.35
C PHE A 62 -2.63 -3.52 1.32
N LEU A 63 -3.91 -3.77 1.60
CA LEU A 63 -5.03 -3.10 0.94
C LEU A 63 -5.75 -2.20 1.94
N LEU A 64 -5.67 -0.89 1.74
CA LEU A 64 -6.32 0.12 2.57
C LEU A 64 -7.69 0.42 1.97
N VAL A 65 -8.78 0.19 2.70
CA VAL A 65 -10.15 0.29 2.20
C VAL A 65 -10.92 1.36 2.99
N GLY A 66 -11.63 2.26 2.32
CA GLY A 66 -12.50 3.22 2.99
C GLY A 66 -12.85 4.43 2.12
N PRO A 67 -13.57 5.44 2.66
CA PRO A 67 -13.92 6.66 1.93
C PRO A 67 -12.72 7.45 1.41
N SER A 68 -12.96 8.41 0.51
CA SER A 68 -11.94 9.39 0.12
C SER A 68 -11.57 10.31 1.30
N GLY A 69 -10.37 10.91 1.25
CA GLY A 69 -9.89 11.85 2.28
C GLY A 69 -9.45 11.25 3.62
N VAL A 70 -9.79 10.00 3.96
CA VAL A 70 -9.52 9.38 5.28
C VAL A 70 -8.04 9.07 5.60
N GLY A 71 -7.09 9.48 4.75
CA GLY A 71 -5.65 9.33 5.00
C GLY A 71 -4.97 8.09 4.40
N LYS A 72 -5.62 7.34 3.50
CA LYS A 72 -5.04 6.12 2.87
C LYS A 72 -3.72 6.39 2.13
N THR A 73 -3.75 7.32 1.17
CA THR A 73 -2.58 7.77 0.38
C THR A 73 -1.54 8.47 1.26
N GLU A 74 -1.97 9.19 2.30
CA GLU A 74 -1.06 9.84 3.25
C GLU A 74 -0.29 8.82 4.09
N LEU A 75 -0.93 7.72 4.53
CA LEU A 75 -0.22 6.64 5.23
C LEU A 75 0.91 6.08 4.37
N ALA A 76 0.70 5.88 3.07
CA ALA A 76 1.76 5.41 2.16
C ALA A 76 2.93 6.39 2.07
N ARG A 77 2.63 7.70 1.96
CA ARG A 77 3.62 8.79 1.90
C ARG A 77 4.43 8.92 3.18
N VAL A 78 3.75 8.94 4.33
CA VAL A 78 4.40 9.02 5.65
C VAL A 78 5.23 7.77 5.90
N LEU A 79 4.69 6.58 5.62
CA LEU A 79 5.42 5.32 5.79
C LEU A 79 6.67 5.26 4.89
N ALA A 80 6.61 5.77 3.65
CA ALA A 80 7.78 5.87 2.79
C ALA A 80 8.90 6.71 3.44
N ARG A 81 8.55 7.89 3.95
CA ARG A 81 9.49 8.80 4.63
C ARG A 81 10.09 8.19 5.90
N GLU A 82 9.27 7.51 6.71
CA GLU A 82 9.72 6.93 7.99
C GLU A 82 10.62 5.69 7.83
N LEU A 83 10.42 4.90 6.77
CA LEU A 83 11.20 3.69 6.47
C LEU A 83 12.45 3.91 5.61
N TYR A 84 12.41 4.95 4.77
CA TYR A 84 13.38 5.16 3.71
C TYR A 84 13.76 6.66 3.65
N PRO A 85 14.79 7.11 4.39
CA PRO A 85 15.24 8.52 4.49
C PRO A 85 15.52 9.30 3.18
N LYS A 86 15.37 8.71 2.00
CA LYS A 86 15.59 9.38 0.72
C LYS A 86 14.28 9.99 0.24
N GLU A 87 14.34 11.23 -0.26
CA GLU A 87 13.17 12.05 -0.66
C GLU A 87 12.27 11.41 -1.73
N ASP A 88 12.75 10.34 -2.37
CA ASP A 88 12.13 9.67 -3.52
C ASP A 88 11.59 8.25 -3.21
N ALA A 89 11.48 7.83 -1.95
CA ALA A 89 11.17 6.43 -1.63
C ALA A 89 9.71 5.97 -1.88
N LEU A 90 8.82 6.88 -2.26
CA LEU A 90 7.48 6.54 -2.75
C LEU A 90 7.52 6.37 -4.28
N VAL A 91 6.92 5.28 -4.77
CA VAL A 91 6.55 5.10 -6.18
C VAL A 91 5.03 5.01 -6.20
N GLN A 92 4.35 6.04 -6.70
CA GLN A 92 2.88 6.11 -6.74
C GLN A 92 2.40 5.94 -8.18
N ILE A 93 1.32 5.18 -8.34
CA ILE A 93 0.64 4.94 -9.61
C ILE A 93 -0.85 5.13 -9.37
N ASP A 94 -1.51 5.94 -10.18
CA ASP A 94 -2.97 6.05 -10.18
C ASP A 94 -3.57 4.97 -11.10
N MET A 95 -4.31 4.01 -10.55
CA MET A 95 -4.95 2.94 -11.33
C MET A 95 -6.13 3.44 -12.16
N SER A 96 -6.61 4.67 -11.96
CA SER A 96 -7.60 5.30 -12.84
C SER A 96 -7.07 5.53 -14.27
N GLU A 97 -5.75 5.54 -14.51
CA GLU A 97 -5.11 5.59 -15.84
C GLU A 97 -4.98 4.21 -16.53
N PHE A 98 -5.36 3.14 -15.83
CA PHE A 98 -5.11 1.73 -16.22
C PHE A 98 -6.41 0.91 -16.35
N LYS A 99 -7.48 1.54 -16.82
CA LYS A 99 -8.81 0.93 -17.00
C LYS A 99 -8.93 0.06 -18.26
N GLU A 100 -8.12 0.34 -19.28
CA GLU A 100 -8.16 -0.33 -20.59
C GLU A 100 -7.28 -1.58 -20.64
N SER A 101 -7.64 -2.53 -21.51
CA SER A 101 -6.92 -3.80 -21.68
C SER A 101 -5.45 -3.64 -22.08
N TYR A 102 -5.14 -2.66 -22.92
CA TYR A 102 -3.76 -2.38 -23.32
C TYR A 102 -2.93 -1.71 -22.21
N SER A 103 -3.54 -1.21 -21.13
CA SER A 103 -2.83 -0.44 -20.11
C SER A 103 -1.86 -1.27 -19.25
N ALA A 104 -1.98 -2.61 -19.24
CA ALA A 104 -0.93 -3.49 -18.69
C ALA A 104 0.43 -3.30 -19.39
N SER A 105 0.44 -3.00 -20.70
CA SER A 105 1.66 -2.67 -21.45
C SER A 105 2.24 -1.31 -21.10
N LYS A 106 1.47 -0.37 -20.52
CA LYS A 106 2.02 0.89 -19.98
C LYS A 106 2.88 0.66 -18.73
N LEU A 107 2.60 -0.39 -17.93
CA LEU A 107 3.38 -0.74 -16.73
C LEU A 107 4.67 -1.50 -17.07
N LEU A 108 4.57 -2.51 -17.94
CA LEU A 108 5.69 -3.38 -18.33
C LEU A 108 6.44 -2.91 -19.57
N GLY A 109 5.91 -1.93 -20.29
CA GLY A 109 6.37 -1.50 -21.61
C GLY A 109 5.84 -2.34 -22.76
N SER A 110 6.17 -1.90 -23.97
CA SER A 110 5.98 -2.65 -25.20
C SER A 110 7.24 -3.45 -25.56
N PRO A 111 7.11 -4.62 -26.21
CA PRO A 111 8.26 -5.33 -26.80
C PRO A 111 8.94 -4.54 -27.92
N ALA A 112 10.18 -4.93 -28.27
CA ALA A 112 10.91 -4.33 -29.38
C ALA A 112 10.11 -4.44 -30.70
N GLY A 113 9.95 -3.31 -31.40
CA GLY A 113 9.21 -3.23 -32.66
C GLY A 113 7.73 -2.83 -32.53
N TYR A 114 7.17 -2.74 -31.32
CA TYR A 114 5.79 -2.29 -31.10
C TYR A 114 5.70 -0.78 -30.83
N ILE A 115 4.53 -0.19 -31.14
CA ILE A 115 4.17 1.17 -30.70
C ILE A 115 4.24 1.22 -29.17
N GLY A 116 4.88 2.26 -28.62
CA GLY A 116 5.20 2.38 -27.20
C GLY A 116 6.61 1.93 -26.80
N TYR A 117 7.38 1.21 -27.64
CA TYR A 117 8.73 0.72 -27.28
C TYR A 117 9.74 1.83 -26.89
N LYS A 118 9.55 3.07 -27.38
CA LYS A 118 10.38 4.24 -27.02
C LYS A 118 9.82 5.07 -25.86
N GLU A 119 8.58 4.81 -25.43
CA GLU A 119 8.04 5.42 -24.23
C GLU A 119 8.71 4.75 -23.03
N ARG A 120 9.43 5.52 -22.22
CA ARG A 120 10.13 4.93 -21.05
C ARG A 120 9.09 4.40 -20.08
N ASN A 121 9.23 3.12 -19.70
CA ASN A 121 8.46 2.48 -18.65
C ASN A 121 8.68 3.15 -17.29
N LYS A 122 8.02 4.27 -17.01
CA LYS A 122 8.26 5.07 -15.80
C LYS A 122 8.21 4.20 -14.54
N PHE A 123 7.16 3.39 -14.40
CA PHE A 123 6.96 2.54 -13.23
C PHE A 123 8.08 1.50 -13.02
N THR A 124 8.30 0.60 -13.98
CA THR A 124 9.29 -0.49 -13.79
C THR A 124 10.72 0.03 -13.72
N ASP A 125 11.08 1.12 -14.42
CA ASP A 125 12.38 1.77 -14.23
C ASP A 125 12.51 2.52 -12.89
N GLU A 126 11.44 3.11 -12.35
CA GLU A 126 11.46 3.75 -11.04
C GLU A 126 11.67 2.74 -9.91
N VAL A 127 10.89 1.65 -9.88
CA VAL A 127 11.09 0.58 -8.90
C VAL A 127 12.49 -0.04 -9.03
N ARG A 128 12.98 -0.26 -10.26
CA ARG A 128 14.34 -0.78 -10.49
C ARG A 128 15.44 0.11 -9.92
N LYS A 129 15.26 1.44 -9.94
CA LYS A 129 16.17 2.41 -9.30
C LYS A 129 15.98 2.51 -7.79
N LYS A 130 14.79 2.14 -7.30
CA LYS A 130 14.33 2.25 -5.91
C LYS A 130 13.96 0.86 -5.35
N PRO A 131 14.90 -0.10 -5.22
CA PRO A 131 14.59 -1.46 -4.75
C PRO A 131 14.12 -1.51 -3.28
N TYR A 132 14.29 -0.42 -2.55
CA TYR A 132 13.71 -0.17 -1.23
C TYR A 132 12.72 0.99 -1.38
N ALA A 133 11.43 0.69 -1.52
CA ALA A 133 10.39 1.67 -1.76
C ALA A 133 9.07 1.28 -1.08
N VAL A 134 8.21 2.28 -0.87
CA VAL A 134 6.77 2.03 -0.78
C VAL A 134 6.22 2.18 -2.20
N VAL A 135 5.55 1.13 -2.70
CA VAL A 135 4.89 1.13 -4.00
C VAL A 135 3.39 1.24 -3.76
N LEU A 136 2.81 2.40 -4.10
CA LEU A 136 1.41 2.72 -3.95
C LEU A 136 0.67 2.56 -5.28
N PHE A 137 -0.32 1.67 -5.29
CA PHE A 137 -1.35 1.56 -6.33
C PHE A 137 -2.61 2.26 -5.81
N ASP A 138 -2.81 3.51 -6.20
CA ASP A 138 -3.97 4.31 -5.81
C ASP A 138 -5.21 3.91 -6.63
N GLU A 139 -6.41 4.13 -6.10
CA GLU A 139 -7.71 3.72 -6.71
C GLU A 139 -7.76 2.29 -7.30
N PHE A 140 -7.22 1.27 -6.62
CA PHE A 140 -6.99 -0.06 -7.20
C PHE A 140 -8.26 -0.77 -7.75
N GLU A 141 -9.47 -0.46 -7.27
CA GLU A 141 -10.71 -1.00 -7.85
C GLU A 141 -10.98 -0.53 -9.30
N LYS A 142 -10.21 0.43 -9.83
CA LYS A 142 -10.28 0.91 -11.21
C LYS A 142 -9.37 0.16 -12.18
N ALA A 143 -8.45 -0.67 -11.67
CA ALA A 143 -7.47 -1.37 -12.49
C ALA A 143 -8.12 -2.45 -13.37
N HIS A 144 -7.75 -2.48 -14.66
CA HIS A 144 -8.12 -3.56 -15.58
C HIS A 144 -7.68 -4.94 -15.02
N PRO A 145 -8.45 -6.03 -15.21
CA PRO A 145 -8.10 -7.36 -14.70
C PRO A 145 -6.67 -7.83 -15.05
N ASP A 146 -6.13 -7.46 -16.21
CA ASP A 146 -4.75 -7.80 -16.57
C ASP A 146 -3.72 -7.13 -15.65
N VAL A 147 -3.96 -5.89 -15.23
CA VAL A 147 -3.11 -5.20 -14.23
C VAL A 147 -3.23 -5.85 -12.86
N GLN A 148 -4.42 -6.34 -12.50
CA GLN A 148 -4.61 -7.13 -11.27
C GLN A 148 -3.80 -8.45 -11.32
N ASN A 149 -3.74 -9.11 -12.50
CA ASN A 149 -2.91 -10.30 -12.69
C ASN A 149 -1.41 -10.01 -12.57
N LEU A 150 -0.92 -8.87 -13.09
CA LEU A 150 0.47 -8.43 -12.90
C LEU A 150 0.79 -8.21 -11.41
N LEU A 151 -0.14 -7.59 -10.68
CA LEU A 151 0.03 -7.36 -9.25
C LEU A 151 0.03 -8.66 -8.45
N LEU A 152 -0.83 -9.64 -8.80
CA LEU A 152 -0.80 -10.97 -8.20
C LEU A 152 0.59 -11.62 -8.34
N GLN A 153 1.22 -11.51 -9.52
CA GLN A 153 2.60 -11.99 -9.71
C GLN A 153 3.60 -11.26 -8.80
N ILE A 154 3.48 -9.95 -8.62
CA ILE A 154 4.34 -9.17 -7.71
C ILE A 154 4.16 -9.63 -6.26
N LEU A 155 2.93 -9.88 -5.82
CA LEU A 155 2.61 -10.34 -4.46
C LEU A 155 3.06 -11.79 -4.18
N ASP A 156 3.11 -12.63 -5.22
CA ASP A 156 3.55 -14.04 -5.15
C ASP A 156 5.08 -14.20 -5.23
N GLN A 157 5.71 -13.54 -6.20
CA GLN A 157 7.09 -13.82 -6.60
C GLN A 157 8.06 -12.71 -6.16
N GLY A 158 7.54 -11.61 -5.61
CA GLY A 158 8.32 -10.42 -5.23
C GLY A 158 9.09 -9.83 -6.41
N ALA A 159 8.68 -10.15 -7.64
CA ALA A 159 9.37 -9.79 -8.86
C ALA A 159 8.44 -9.93 -10.07
N ILE A 160 8.74 -9.17 -11.12
CA ILE A 160 8.09 -9.28 -12.43
C ILE A 160 9.14 -9.10 -13.53
N THR A 161 8.83 -9.53 -14.74
CA THR A 161 9.69 -9.31 -15.91
C THR A 161 9.04 -8.26 -16.81
N ASP A 162 9.79 -7.22 -17.20
CA ASP A 162 9.32 -6.21 -18.13
C ASP A 162 9.31 -6.73 -19.59
N ALA A 163 8.69 -5.99 -20.51
CA ALA A 163 8.59 -6.38 -21.92
C ALA A 163 9.95 -6.37 -22.67
N THR A 164 11.04 -5.93 -22.03
CA THR A 164 12.41 -6.02 -22.53
C THR A 164 13.17 -7.23 -21.97
N GLY A 165 12.51 -8.07 -21.16
CA GLY A 165 13.09 -9.25 -20.53
C GLY A 165 13.84 -8.97 -19.22
N ARG A 166 13.75 -7.76 -18.66
CA ARG A 166 14.47 -7.41 -17.42
C ARG A 166 13.63 -7.75 -16.20
N LYS A 167 14.25 -8.40 -15.22
CA LYS A 167 13.61 -8.71 -13.93
C LYS A 167 13.64 -7.50 -13.00
N ILE A 168 12.48 -7.07 -12.53
CA ILE A 168 12.27 -6.01 -11.54
C ILE A 168 12.00 -6.67 -10.19
N ASN A 169 12.58 -6.15 -9.11
CA ASN A 169 12.54 -6.76 -7.77
C ASN A 169 11.76 -5.88 -6.79
N PHE A 170 10.80 -6.49 -6.10
CA PHE A 170 9.90 -5.90 -5.10
C PHE A 170 10.08 -6.53 -3.70
N LYS A 171 10.99 -7.50 -3.51
CA LYS A 171 11.17 -8.23 -2.24
C LYS A 171 11.47 -7.32 -1.03
N ASN A 172 12.14 -6.20 -1.26
CA ASN A 172 12.43 -5.21 -0.21
C ASN A 172 11.46 -4.00 -0.23
N SER A 173 10.40 -4.07 -1.04
CA SER A 173 9.38 -3.02 -1.14
C SER A 173 8.19 -3.33 -0.24
N VAL A 174 7.52 -2.27 0.25
CA VAL A 174 6.19 -2.38 0.85
C VAL A 174 5.16 -2.06 -0.23
N ILE A 175 4.23 -2.97 -0.48
CA ILE A 175 3.14 -2.77 -1.45
C ILE A 175 1.93 -2.22 -0.70
N ILE A 176 1.38 -1.11 -1.18
CA ILE A 176 0.13 -0.54 -0.69
C ILE A 176 -0.83 -0.40 -1.86
N LEU A 177 -1.99 -1.02 -1.74
CA LEU A 177 -3.15 -0.77 -2.58
C LEU A 177 -4.10 0.11 -1.78
N THR A 178 -4.73 1.09 -2.40
CA THR A 178 -5.85 1.80 -1.78
C THR A 178 -7.10 1.58 -2.58
N SER A 179 -8.22 1.35 -1.89
CA SER A 179 -9.51 1.24 -2.52
C SER A 179 -10.56 2.15 -1.87
N ASN A 180 -11.39 2.69 -2.75
CA ASN A 180 -12.58 3.47 -2.41
C ASN A 180 -13.85 2.58 -2.36
N LEU A 181 -13.72 1.25 -2.31
CA LEU A 181 -14.84 0.33 -2.07
C LEU A 181 -15.36 0.42 -0.63
N GLY A 182 -16.65 0.10 -0.45
CA GLY A 182 -17.29 0.06 0.87
C GLY A 182 -17.48 1.41 1.58
N GLN A 183 -17.39 2.56 0.88
CA GLN A 183 -17.60 3.89 1.52
C GLN A 183 -18.96 3.98 2.23
N ASN A 184 -20.00 3.40 1.61
CA ASN A 184 -21.36 3.38 2.14
C ASN A 184 -21.44 2.66 3.50
N LEU A 185 -20.60 1.64 3.70
CA LEU A 185 -20.47 0.93 4.98
C LEU A 185 -19.70 1.79 6.00
N GLY A 186 -18.61 2.44 5.58
CA GLY A 186 -17.85 3.37 6.42
C GLY A 186 -18.66 4.60 6.88
N GLN A 187 -19.61 5.07 6.07
CA GLN A 187 -20.53 6.16 6.46
C GLN A 187 -21.51 5.74 7.57
N LYS A 188 -22.00 4.49 7.59
CA LYS A 188 -22.84 3.97 8.69
C LYS A 188 -22.15 4.11 10.06
N ILE A 189 -20.81 4.02 10.09
CA ILE A 189 -19.99 4.17 11.30
C ILE A 189 -19.89 5.64 11.73
N GLY A 190 -19.62 6.55 10.77
CA GLY A 190 -19.29 7.95 11.06
C GLY A 190 -20.39 8.76 11.78
N PHE A 191 -21.65 8.35 11.68
CA PHE A 191 -22.81 9.02 12.29
C PHE A 191 -23.20 8.49 13.69
N GLY A 192 -22.33 7.73 14.35
CA GLY A 192 -22.54 7.25 15.73
C GLY A 192 -22.38 5.74 15.94
N GLY A 193 -21.85 5.01 14.95
CA GLY A 193 -21.58 3.58 15.04
C GLY A 193 -20.30 3.27 15.82
N LYS A 194 -20.18 2.02 16.29
CA LYS A 194 -18.95 1.49 16.90
C LYS A 194 -17.83 1.41 15.86
N ALA A 195 -16.59 1.59 16.30
CA ALA A 195 -15.42 1.36 15.44
C ALA A 195 -15.37 -0.09 14.91
N PHE A 196 -14.77 -0.26 13.72
CA PHE A 196 -14.62 -1.54 13.01
C PHE A 196 -14.17 -2.72 13.88
N GLU A 197 -13.35 -2.46 14.89
CA GLU A 197 -12.75 -3.46 15.78
C GLU A 197 -13.76 -4.37 16.50
N ASN A 198 -15.04 -3.98 16.57
CA ASN A 198 -16.07 -4.69 17.33
C ASN A 198 -17.26 -5.22 16.51
N ASP A 199 -17.19 -5.19 15.17
CA ASP A 199 -18.31 -5.61 14.31
C ASP A 199 -17.95 -6.72 13.30
N THR A 200 -18.32 -7.95 13.68
CA THR A 200 -18.14 -9.16 12.87
C THR A 200 -19.10 -9.29 11.71
N GLU A 201 -20.23 -8.57 11.69
CA GLU A 201 -21.17 -8.59 10.56
C GLU A 201 -20.71 -7.62 9.48
N MET A 202 -20.34 -6.40 9.88
CA MET A 202 -19.73 -5.40 9.00
C MET A 202 -18.45 -5.90 8.34
N SER A 203 -17.61 -6.66 9.07
CA SER A 203 -16.42 -7.31 8.51
C SER A 203 -16.77 -8.25 7.35
N LYS A 204 -17.91 -8.97 7.43
CA LYS A 204 -18.41 -9.84 6.35
C LYS A 204 -19.02 -9.04 5.19
N GLU A 205 -19.74 -7.95 5.46
CA GLU A 205 -20.26 -7.06 4.40
C GLU A 205 -19.12 -6.47 3.56
N PHE A 206 -18.02 -6.07 4.21
CA PHE A 206 -16.82 -5.61 3.51
C PHE A 206 -16.12 -6.74 2.74
N GLU A 207 -15.96 -7.92 3.34
CA GLU A 207 -15.34 -9.06 2.67
C GLU A 207 -16.13 -9.49 1.41
N ALA A 208 -17.48 -9.46 1.47
CA ALA A 208 -18.34 -9.67 0.32
C ALA A 208 -18.13 -8.60 -0.76
N THR A 209 -18.21 -7.31 -0.38
CA THR A 209 -17.98 -6.16 -1.29
C THR A 209 -16.63 -6.24 -2.01
N LEU A 210 -15.58 -6.69 -1.31
CA LEU A 210 -14.24 -6.87 -1.88
C LEU A 210 -14.19 -8.07 -2.83
N LYS A 211 -14.84 -9.19 -2.50
CA LYS A 211 -14.91 -10.39 -3.36
C LYS A 211 -15.72 -10.21 -4.65
N GLU A 212 -16.63 -9.23 -4.68
CA GLU A 212 -17.35 -8.84 -5.90
C GLU A 212 -16.44 -8.14 -6.93
N HIS A 213 -15.42 -7.40 -6.46
CA HIS A 213 -14.54 -6.59 -7.30
C HIS A 213 -13.14 -7.19 -7.51
N PHE A 214 -12.62 -7.89 -6.52
CA PHE A 214 -11.28 -8.47 -6.51
C PHE A 214 -11.35 -9.99 -6.41
N ARG A 215 -10.53 -10.67 -7.21
CA ARG A 215 -10.41 -12.12 -7.19
C ARG A 215 -9.92 -12.61 -5.81
N PRO A 216 -10.50 -13.67 -5.22
CA PRO A 216 -10.07 -14.19 -3.93
C PRO A 216 -8.58 -14.52 -3.86
N GLU A 217 -7.97 -14.95 -4.97
CA GLU A 217 -6.53 -15.22 -5.07
C GLU A 217 -5.70 -13.98 -4.75
N LEU A 218 -6.09 -12.80 -5.26
CA LEU A 218 -5.38 -11.54 -4.98
C LEU A 218 -5.55 -11.12 -3.52
N LEU A 219 -6.76 -11.23 -2.98
CA LEU A 219 -7.05 -10.91 -1.58
C LEU A 219 -6.25 -11.81 -0.62
N ASN A 220 -6.11 -13.10 -0.94
CA ASN A 220 -5.35 -14.09 -0.19
C ASN A 220 -3.82 -13.93 -0.30
N ARG A 221 -3.31 -12.98 -1.09
CA ARG A 221 -1.88 -12.66 -1.24
C ARG A 221 -1.47 -11.32 -0.66
N LEU A 222 -2.42 -10.61 -0.05
CA LEU A 222 -2.15 -9.46 0.79
C LEU A 222 -1.91 -9.94 2.23
N ASP A 223 -0.93 -9.36 2.92
CA ASP A 223 -0.67 -9.72 4.31
C ASP A 223 -1.73 -9.13 5.24
N LYS A 224 -2.26 -7.94 4.91
CA LYS A 224 -3.42 -7.35 5.58
C LYS A 224 -4.34 -6.54 4.66
N ILE A 225 -5.64 -6.67 4.88
CA ILE A 225 -6.66 -5.71 4.47
C ILE A 225 -6.97 -4.83 5.69
N LEU A 226 -6.93 -3.51 5.52
CA LEU A 226 -7.06 -2.51 6.58
C LEU A 226 -8.20 -1.54 6.25
N TYR A 227 -9.28 -1.62 7.02
CA TYR A 227 -10.45 -0.75 6.86
C TYR A 227 -10.23 0.58 7.59
N PHE A 228 -10.42 1.70 6.91
CA PHE A 228 -10.25 3.04 7.48
C PHE A 228 -11.58 3.59 7.98
N ASN A 229 -11.57 4.14 9.18
CA ASN A 229 -12.71 4.85 9.77
C ASN A 229 -13.01 6.12 8.94
N ALA A 230 -14.29 6.48 8.83
CA ALA A 230 -14.67 7.83 8.42
C ALA A 230 -14.11 8.85 9.45
N ILE A 231 -13.65 10.01 8.98
CA ILE A 231 -13.10 11.03 9.88
C ILE A 231 -14.24 11.63 10.70
N ASN A 232 -14.20 11.42 12.02
CA ASN A 232 -15.14 12.03 12.96
C ASN A 232 -14.72 13.47 13.31
N LYS A 233 -15.62 14.23 13.95
CA LYS A 233 -15.38 15.65 14.30
C LYS A 233 -14.11 15.85 15.13
N SER A 234 -13.86 15.00 16.14
CA SER A 234 -12.66 15.09 16.99
C SER A 234 -11.35 14.78 16.26
N SER A 235 -11.41 14.03 15.16
CA SER A 235 -10.27 13.80 14.27
C SER A 235 -10.07 14.98 13.31
N LEU A 236 -11.15 15.59 12.78
CA LEU A 236 -11.06 16.81 11.96
C LEU A 236 -10.43 17.97 12.74
N GLU A 237 -10.85 18.17 13.99
CA GLU A 237 -10.29 19.20 14.89
C GLU A 237 -8.78 19.02 15.12
N LYS A 238 -8.25 17.80 15.05
CA LYS A 238 -6.81 17.48 15.15
C LYS A 238 -6.04 17.52 13.83
N ILE A 239 -6.73 17.63 12.69
CA ILE A 239 -6.13 17.70 11.34
C ILE A 239 -5.99 19.16 10.87
N ILE A 240 -6.87 20.04 11.36
CA ILE A 240 -6.94 21.46 10.96
C ILE A 240 -6.02 22.35 11.82
N VAL A 241 -5.52 21.84 12.94
CA VAL A 241 -4.66 22.52 13.94
C VAL A 241 -3.22 22.03 13.86
#